data_AF-A0A8H7TPT1-F1
#
_entry.id   AF-A0A8H7TPT1-F1
#
_cell.length_a   1.000
_cell.length_b   1.000
_cell.length_c   1.000
_cell.angle_alpha   90.00
_cell.angle_beta   90.00
_cell.angle_gamma   90.00
#
_symmetry.space_group_name_H-M   'P 1'
#
loop_
_entity.id
_entity.type
_entity.pdbx_description
1 polymer ?
#
loop_
_entity_poly.entity_id
_entity_poly.type
_entity_poly.pdbx_seq_one_letter_code
_entity_poly.pdbx_strand_id
1 'polypeptide(L)'
;ATEVLSRLYAAHHNSEEWDTGVDVDNEEDTGILDTKDEGILDLLVPKHWAIKLATEAARTVLSVDQIIVAKQAGGPKPPGPNPNWDED
;
A
#
# COMPACT_ATOMS: atom_id res chain seq x y z
N ALA A 1 1.29 7.08 -21.49
CA ALA A 1 1.40 7.28 -20.03
C ALA A 1 1.50 8.75 -19.63
N THR A 2 2.52 9.51 -20.07
CA THR A 2 2.68 10.94 -19.72
C THR A 2 1.53 11.83 -20.22
N GLU A 3 0.99 11.52 -21.40
CA GLU A 3 -0.09 12.29 -22.03
C GLU A 3 -1.42 12.24 -21.26
N VAL A 4 -1.82 11.06 -20.76
CA VAL A 4 -3.01 10.88 -19.91
C VAL A 4 -2.90 11.70 -18.63
N LEU A 5 -1.72 11.71 -18.00
CA LEU A 5 -1.49 12.50 -16.80
C LEU A 5 -1.60 14.01 -17.08
N SER A 6 -1.06 14.49 -18.21
CA SER A 6 -1.19 15.89 -18.61
C SER A 6 -2.64 16.30 -18.86
N ARG A 7 -3.43 15.44 -19.53
CA ARG A 7 -4.87 15.67 -19.74
C ARG A 7 -5.64 15.70 -18.42
N LEU A 8 -5.37 14.74 -17.54
CA LEU A 8 -6.00 14.68 -16.22
C LEU A 8 -5.72 15.95 -15.39
N TYR A 9 -4.48 16.44 -15.39
CA TYR A 9 -4.15 17.72 -14.73
C TYR A 9 -4.85 18.91 -15.35
N ALA A 10 -5.01 18.94 -16.68
CA ALA A 10 -5.70 20.02 -17.37
C ALA A 10 -7.20 20.04 -17.01
N ALA A 11 -7.86 18.88 -17.01
CA ALA A 11 -9.25 18.74 -16.58
C ALA A 11 -9.43 19.17 -15.12
N HIS A 12 -8.56 18.70 -14.21
CA HIS A 12 -8.65 18.99 -12.79
C HIS A 12 -8.34 20.45 -12.41
N HIS A 13 -7.91 21.28 -13.36
CA HIS A 13 -7.75 22.72 -13.14
C HIS A 13 -9.10 23.43 -12.99
N ASN A 14 -10.17 22.92 -13.62
CA ASN A 14 -11.53 23.42 -13.48
C ASN A 14 -12.31 22.56 -12.47
N SER A 15 -13.00 23.21 -11.53
CA SER A 15 -13.82 22.51 -10.52
C SER A 15 -15.02 21.76 -11.10
N GLU A 16 -15.39 22.06 -12.34
CA GLU A 16 -16.47 21.39 -13.06
C GLU A 16 -16.08 20.00 -13.60
N GLU A 17 -14.78 19.66 -13.65
CA GLU A 17 -14.27 18.43 -14.26
C GLU A 17 -13.44 17.56 -13.29
N TRP A 18 -13.64 17.73 -11.97
CA TRP A 18 -12.91 16.98 -10.93
C TRP A 18 -13.27 15.49 -10.85
N ASP A 19 -14.38 15.09 -11.43
CA ASP A 19 -14.84 13.72 -11.64
C ASP A 19 -14.18 13.02 -12.84
N THR A 20 -13.32 13.73 -13.58
CA THR A 20 -12.50 13.10 -14.62
C THR A 20 -11.55 12.06 -13.99
N GLY A 21 -11.61 10.84 -14.49
CA GLY A 21 -10.73 9.73 -14.14
C GLY A 21 -9.91 9.23 -15.32
N VAL A 22 -9.18 8.15 -15.09
CA VAL A 22 -8.37 7.47 -16.10
C VAL A 22 -9.15 6.26 -16.62
N ASP A 23 -9.30 6.19 -17.94
CA ASP A 23 -9.83 5.01 -18.62
C ASP A 23 -8.71 3.97 -18.77
N VAL A 24 -8.92 2.78 -18.23
CA VAL A 24 -7.97 1.67 -18.28
C VAL A 24 -8.33 0.61 -19.32
N ASP A 25 -9.56 0.64 -19.82
CA ASP A 25 -10.08 -0.37 -20.74
C ASP A 25 -10.00 0.10 -22.20
N ASN A 26 -9.93 1.42 -22.44
CA ASN A 26 -9.86 2.00 -23.77
C ASN A 26 -8.45 2.50 -24.13
N GLU A 27 -7.84 1.89 -25.15
CA GLU A 27 -6.52 2.27 -25.67
C GLU A 27 -6.57 3.28 -26.83
N GLU A 28 -7.74 3.55 -27.42
CA GLU A 28 -7.87 4.33 -28.67
C GLU A 28 -8.34 5.79 -28.46
N ASP A 29 -8.92 6.12 -27.31
CA ASP A 29 -9.42 7.47 -26.99
C ASP A 29 -8.41 8.30 -26.17
N THR A 30 -8.86 9.43 -25.62
CA THR A 30 -8.06 10.36 -24.81
C THR A 30 -7.41 9.73 -23.55
N GLY A 31 -7.85 8.53 -23.16
CA GLY A 31 -7.40 7.81 -21.96
C GLY A 31 -7.95 8.39 -20.66
N ILE A 32 -8.95 9.26 -20.74
CA ILE A 32 -9.68 9.84 -19.61
C ILE A 32 -11.18 9.72 -19.87
N LEU A 33 -11.97 9.70 -18.80
CA LEU A 33 -13.43 9.64 -18.86
C LEU A 33 -14.05 10.33 -17.64
N ASP A 34 -15.35 10.63 -17.69
CA ASP A 34 -16.11 11.08 -16.52
C ASP A 34 -16.51 9.85 -15.66
N THR A 35 -15.94 9.75 -14.46
CA THR A 35 -16.17 8.60 -13.57
C THR A 35 -17.57 8.54 -13.00
N LYS A 36 -18.27 9.68 -12.92
CA LYS A 36 -19.61 9.76 -12.37
C LYS A 36 -20.63 9.30 -13.40
N ASP A 37 -20.46 9.69 -14.66
CA ASP A 37 -21.31 9.24 -15.76
C ASP A 37 -21.17 7.72 -15.99
N GLU A 38 -19.96 7.18 -15.84
CA GLU A 38 -19.69 5.73 -15.90
C GLU A 38 -20.07 4.98 -14.60
N GLY A 39 -20.53 5.68 -13.56
CA GLY A 39 -20.95 5.08 -12.29
C GLY A 39 -19.80 4.47 -11.47
N ILE A 40 -18.56 4.86 -11.75
CA ILE A 40 -17.34 4.41 -11.07
C ILE A 40 -17.13 5.27 -9.82
N LEU A 41 -17.82 4.90 -8.74
CA LEU A 41 -17.79 5.63 -7.46
C LEU A 41 -17.18 4.78 -6.36
N ASP A 42 -16.32 5.39 -5.56
CA ASP A 42 -15.70 4.78 -4.38
C ASP A 42 -16.36 5.25 -3.07
N LEU A 43 -16.31 4.39 -2.06
CA LEU A 43 -16.77 4.76 -0.72
C LEU A 43 -15.80 5.76 -0.07
N LEU A 44 -16.32 6.91 0.39
CA LEU A 44 -15.53 7.95 1.05
C LEU A 44 -14.82 7.44 2.32
N VAL A 45 -15.53 6.67 3.16
CA VAL A 45 -15.04 6.21 4.47
C VAL A 45 -13.75 5.39 4.37
N PRO A 46 -13.67 4.30 3.57
CA PRO A 46 -12.43 3.55 3.45
C PRO A 46 -11.31 4.36 2.80
N LYS A 47 -11.57 5.23 1.83
CA LYS A 47 -10.53 6.10 1.23
C LYS A 47 -9.94 7.07 2.25
N HIS A 48 -10.78 7.69 3.08
CA HIS A 48 -10.35 8.56 4.16
C HIS A 48 -9.42 7.83 5.16
N TRP A 49 -9.83 6.65 5.62
CA TRP A 49 -9.01 5.85 6.54
C TRP A 49 -7.75 5.29 5.89
N ALA A 50 -7.80 4.90 4.61
CA ALA A 50 -6.63 4.43 3.88
C ALA A 50 -5.53 5.51 3.84
N ILE A 51 -5.88 6.76 3.49
CA ILE A 51 -4.92 7.87 3.48
C ILE A 51 -4.36 8.12 4.88
N LYS A 52 -5.22 8.15 5.90
CA LYS A 52 -4.80 8.38 7.29
C LYS A 52 -3.85 7.29 7.80
N LEU A 53 -4.21 6.01 7.64
CA LEU A 53 -3.40 4.89 8.11
C LEU A 53 -2.10 4.75 7.32
N ALA A 54 -2.12 4.98 6.00
CA ALA A 54 -0.92 4.93 5.17
C ALA A 54 0.07 6.03 5.55
N THR A 55 -0.40 7.25 5.80
CA THR A 55 0.46 8.37 6.24
C THR A 55 1.01 8.16 7.65
N GLU A 56 0.21 7.62 8.58
CA GLU A 56 0.68 7.25 9.91
C GLU A 56 1.75 6.14 9.86
N ALA A 57 1.55 5.10 9.04
CA ALA A 57 2.52 4.03 8.84
C ALA A 57 3.83 4.56 8.23
N ALA A 58 3.74 5.37 7.17
CA ALA A 58 4.91 6.00 6.55
C ALA A 58 5.67 6.88 7.57
N ARG A 59 4.96 7.67 8.37
CA ARG A 59 5.58 8.49 9.42
C ARG A 59 6.30 7.63 10.47
N THR A 60 5.68 6.53 10.90
CA THR A 60 6.30 5.60 11.85
C THR A 60 7.61 5.03 11.29
N VAL A 61 7.60 4.56 10.04
CA VAL A 61 8.81 4.02 9.39
C VAL A 61 9.90 5.09 9.27
N LEU A 62 9.56 6.30 8.83
CA LEU A 62 10.52 7.40 8.68
C LEU A 62 11.05 7.94 10.02
N SER A 63 10.35 7.71 11.12
CA SER A 63 10.78 8.14 12.46
C SER A 63 11.83 7.24 13.10
N VAL A 64 12.10 6.06 12.53
CA VAL A 64 13.11 5.12 13.04
C VAL A 64 14.48 5.51 12.49
N ASP A 65 15.38 5.93 13.38
CA ASP A 65 16.77 6.26 13.02
C ASP A 65 17.69 5.03 13.03
N GLN A 66 17.55 4.17 14.04
CA GLN A 66 18.39 2.98 14.20
C GLN A 66 17.57 1.78 14.68
N ILE A 67 17.92 0.60 14.15
CA ILE A 67 17.36 -0.69 14.57
C ILE A 67 18.50 -1.55 15.12
N ILE A 68 18.42 -1.87 16.41
CA ILE A 68 19.32 -2.83 17.06
C ILE A 68 18.52 -4.10 17.34
N VAL A 69 18.86 -5.18 16.64
CA VAL A 69 18.16 -6.46 16.73
C VAL A 69 18.93 -7.39 17.66
N ALA A 70 18.27 -7.89 18.71
CA ALA A 70 18.82 -8.97 19.50
C ALA A 70 18.84 -10.24 18.65
N LYS A 71 20.01 -10.89 18.51
CA LYS A 71 20.09 -12.24 17.95
C LYS A 71 19.15 -13.14 18.74
N GLN A 72 18.39 -14.00 18.04
CA GLN A 72 17.61 -15.05 18.68
C GLN A 72 18.52 -15.79 19.66
N ALA A 73 18.13 -15.87 20.93
CA ALA A 73 18.91 -16.57 21.94
C ALA A 73 19.10 -18.00 21.45
N GLY A 74 20.35 -18.39 21.19
CA GLY A 74 20.68 -19.66 20.54
C GLY A 74 20.32 -20.91 21.34
N GLY A 75 19.73 -20.75 22.53
CA GLY A 75 19.40 -21.81 23.48
C GLY A 75 20.64 -22.60 23.92
N PRO A 76 20.61 -23.26 25.09
CA PRO A 76 21.55 -24.34 25.35
C PRO A 76 21.36 -25.44 24.29
N LYS A 77 22.45 -26.03 23.81
CA LYS A 77 22.39 -27.21 22.92
C LYS A 77 21.50 -28.28 23.59
N PRO A 78 20.56 -28.91 22.86
CA PRO A 78 19.74 -29.99 23.41
C PRO A 78 20.64 -31.04 24.06
N PRO A 79 20.32 -31.53 25.26
CA PRO A 79 21.08 -32.60 25.89
C PRO A 79 21.11 -33.79 24.92
N GLY A 80 22.32 -34.35 24.74
CA GLY A 80 22.50 -35.54 23.91
C GLY A 80 21.72 -36.74 24.47
N PRO A 81 21.49 -37.79 23.66
CA PRO A 81 20.85 -39.01 24.12
C PRO A 81 21.59 -39.58 25.34
N ASN A 82 20.84 -39.89 26.41
CA ASN A 82 21.37 -40.46 27.65
C ASN A 82 21.75 -41.94 27.41
N PRO A 83 23.04 -42.33 27.54
CA PRO A 83 23.47 -43.69 27.25
C PRO A 83 23.02 -44.75 28.28
N ASN A 84 22.59 -44.34 29.47
CA ASN A 84 22.26 -45.25 30.58
C ASN A 84 20.77 -45.18 30.95
N TRP A 85 19.88 -45.17 29.96
CA TRP A 85 18.43 -45.11 30.19
C TRP A 85 17.86 -46.47 30.64
N ASP A 86 18.59 -47.56 30.42
CA ASP A 86 18.14 -48.94 30.56
C ASP A 86 18.87 -49.73 31.67
N GLU A 87 19.60 -49.08 32.58
CA GLU A 87 20.35 -49.73 33.68
C GLU A 87 19.54 -49.99 34.98
N ASP A 88 18.20 -50.01 34.93
CA ASP A 88 17.32 -50.39 36.07
C ASP A 88 16.46 -51.63 35.77
#